data_AF-A0A7K3L4T5-F1
#
_entry.id   AF-A0A7K3L4T5-F1
#
_cell.length_a   1.000
_cell.length_b   1.000
_cell.length_c   1.000
_cell.angle_alpha   90.00
_cell.angle_beta   90.00
_cell.angle_gamma   90.00
#
_symmetry.space_group_name_H-M   'P 1'
#
loop_
_entity.id
_entity.type
_entity.pdbx_description
1 polymer ?
#
loop_
_entity_poly.entity_id
_entity_poly.type
_entity_poly.pdbx_seq_one_letter_code
_entity_poly.pdbx_strand_id
1 'polypeptide(L)'
;MNKVFKPIKYLSIIIFVVIISAVITYIINPNFSDTLNSISNNVSKSVSQKSGLNLVAAYIFNNGFKVPIIMLILSIIPIRFLYWIQPLFTAILPGILFGIAFRYSVAKAFIILISSLPHMLLEIFAFCLWMVALDRFNKWMRYKISRKKQTNTKLFYEFKLI
;
A
#
# COMPACT_ATOMS: atom_id res chain seq x y z
N MET A 1 -16.81 18.40 5.84
CA MET A 1 -15.75 18.09 4.86
C MET A 1 -16.17 16.92 3.98
N ASN A 2 -16.38 17.17 2.68
CA ASN A 2 -16.90 16.22 1.70
C ASN A 2 -16.09 14.90 1.66
N LYS A 3 -16.79 13.76 1.65
CA LYS A 3 -16.21 12.40 1.64
C LYS A 3 -15.25 12.17 0.45
N VAL A 4 -15.42 12.92 -0.63
CA VAL A 4 -14.59 12.89 -1.86
C VAL A 4 -13.14 13.37 -1.64
N PHE A 5 -12.88 14.22 -0.64
CA PHE A 5 -11.50 14.69 -0.38
C PHE A 5 -10.63 13.65 0.32
N LYS A 6 -11.20 12.59 0.91
CA LYS A 6 -10.42 11.61 1.68
C LYS A 6 -9.53 10.71 0.81
N PRO A 7 -10.02 10.10 -0.28
CA PRO A 7 -9.16 9.35 -1.20
C PRO A 7 -8.04 10.21 -1.78
N ILE A 8 -8.35 11.47 -2.15
CA ILE A 8 -7.36 12.41 -2.71
C ILE A 8 -6.24 12.68 -1.71
N LYS A 9 -6.56 12.87 -0.42
CA LYS A 9 -5.54 13.02 0.63
C LYS A 9 -4.61 11.81 0.74
N TYR A 10 -5.17 10.60 0.67
CA TYR A 10 -4.34 9.38 0.67
C TYR A 10 -3.50 9.28 -0.60
N LEU A 11 -4.07 9.60 -1.75
CA LEU A 11 -3.37 9.63 -3.02
C LEU A 11 -2.18 10.59 -2.99
N SER A 12 -2.36 11.81 -2.46
CA SER A 12 -1.27 12.78 -2.31
C SER A 12 -0.14 12.24 -1.43
N ILE A 13 -0.46 11.58 -0.32
CA ILE A 13 0.55 10.98 0.56
C ILE A 13 1.30 9.84 -0.15
N ILE A 14 0.58 8.97 -0.86
CA ILE A 14 1.19 7.84 -1.57
C ILE A 14 2.08 8.33 -2.72
N ILE A 15 1.62 9.29 -3.51
CA ILE A 15 2.44 9.92 -4.57
C ILE A 15 3.70 10.55 -3.97
N PHE A 16 3.58 11.22 -2.82
CA PHE A 16 4.73 11.79 -2.14
C PHE A 16 5.75 10.71 -1.71
N VAL A 17 5.29 9.53 -1.27
CA VAL A 17 6.16 8.38 -0.98
C VAL A 17 6.87 7.88 -2.24
N VAL A 18 6.18 7.79 -3.38
CA VAL A 18 6.82 7.42 -4.67
C VAL A 18 7.94 8.39 -5.01
N ILE A 19 7.68 9.70 -4.89
CA ILE A 19 8.67 10.76 -5.20
C ILE A 19 9.86 10.68 -4.26
N ILE A 20 9.63 10.62 -2.94
CA ILE A 20 10.72 10.50 -1.96
C ILE A 20 11.55 9.25 -2.23
N SER A 21 10.90 8.11 -2.47
CA SER A 21 11.61 6.86 -2.77
C SER A 21 12.47 7.01 -4.02
N ALA A 22 11.96 7.63 -5.09
CA ALA A 22 12.72 7.86 -6.31
C ALA A 22 13.91 8.80 -6.09
N VAL A 23 13.74 9.89 -5.33
CA VAL A 23 14.83 10.83 -5.01
C VAL A 23 15.91 10.15 -4.17
N ILE A 24 15.52 9.44 -3.11
CA ILE A 24 16.45 8.69 -2.26
C ILE A 24 17.24 7.69 -3.09
N THR A 25 16.56 6.90 -3.92
CA THR A 25 17.22 5.92 -4.79
C THR A 25 18.15 6.58 -5.81
N TYR A 26 17.76 7.70 -6.39
CA TYR A 26 18.59 8.46 -7.32
C TYR A 26 19.89 8.96 -6.66
N ILE A 27 19.82 9.41 -5.40
CA ILE A 27 20.97 9.89 -4.62
C ILE A 27 21.89 8.74 -4.20
N ILE A 28 21.32 7.66 -3.66
CA ILE A 28 22.08 6.50 -3.17
C ILE A 28 22.79 5.77 -4.32
N ASN A 29 22.22 5.83 -5.53
CA ASN A 29 22.76 5.18 -6.73
C ASN A 29 23.07 3.69 -6.48
N PRO A 30 22.08 2.87 -6.10
CA PRO A 30 22.31 1.45 -5.90
C PRO A 30 22.67 0.79 -7.23
N ASN A 31 23.46 -0.29 -7.18
CA ASN A 31 23.80 -1.06 -8.37
C ASN A 31 22.52 -1.60 -9.03
N PHE A 32 22.34 -1.26 -10.31
CA PHE A 32 21.15 -1.61 -11.08
C PHE A 32 20.91 -3.12 -11.12
N SER A 33 21.96 -3.89 -11.42
CA SER A 33 21.88 -5.34 -11.59
C SER A 33 21.53 -6.03 -10.28
N ASP A 34 22.17 -5.62 -9.18
CA ASP A 34 21.92 -6.19 -7.85
C ASP A 34 20.50 -5.87 -7.37
N THR A 35 20.04 -4.64 -7.63
CA THR A 35 18.69 -4.22 -7.24
C THR A 35 17.62 -4.95 -8.05
N LEU A 36 17.79 -5.06 -9.37
CA LEU A 36 16.85 -5.83 -10.21
C LEU A 36 16.82 -7.31 -9.83
N ASN A 37 17.97 -7.93 -9.57
CA ASN A 37 18.04 -9.33 -9.16
C ASN A 37 17.34 -9.54 -7.81
N SER A 38 17.52 -8.61 -6.86
CA SER A 38 16.82 -8.67 -5.57
C SER A 38 15.30 -8.52 -5.71
N ILE A 39 14.82 -7.66 -6.62
CA ILE A 39 13.39 -7.50 -6.89
C ILE A 39 12.85 -8.76 -7.57
N SER A 40 13.53 -9.26 -8.60
CA SER A 40 13.15 -10.47 -9.35
C SER A 40 13.07 -11.69 -8.44
N ASN A 41 14.02 -11.87 -7.52
CA ASN A 41 14.03 -12.98 -6.58
C ASN A 41 12.88 -12.91 -5.55
N ASN A 42 12.35 -11.71 -5.28
CA ASN A 42 11.21 -11.50 -4.40
C ASN A 42 9.86 -11.59 -5.13
N VAL A 43 9.83 -11.66 -6.47
CA VAL A 43 8.60 -11.94 -7.22
C VAL A 43 8.23 -13.40 -7.02
N SER A 44 7.00 -13.66 -6.57
CA SER A 44 6.54 -15.03 -6.33
C SER A 44 6.60 -15.88 -7.61
N LYS A 45 7.16 -17.09 -7.52
CA LYS A 45 7.26 -18.07 -8.64
C LYS A 45 5.93 -18.32 -9.36
N SER A 46 4.80 -18.15 -8.66
CA SER A 46 3.43 -18.28 -9.19
C SER A 46 3.03 -17.21 -10.21
N VAL A 47 3.76 -16.09 -10.28
CA VAL A 47 3.55 -14.99 -11.23
C VAL A 47 4.63 -15.02 -12.33
N SER A 48 5.89 -15.32 -11.99
CA SER A 48 7.00 -15.33 -12.96
C SER A 48 6.93 -16.44 -14.01
N GLN A 49 6.18 -17.51 -13.75
CA GLN A 49 6.02 -18.65 -14.66
C GLN A 49 4.77 -18.58 -15.55
N LYS A 50 3.92 -17.55 -15.39
CA LYS A 50 2.68 -17.42 -16.16
C LYS A 50 2.87 -16.47 -17.34
N SER A 51 2.38 -16.86 -18.52
CA SER A 51 2.39 -16.04 -19.73
C SER A 51 0.96 -15.76 -20.23
N GLY A 52 0.81 -14.71 -21.04
CA GLY A 52 -0.46 -14.35 -21.69
C GLY A 52 -1.60 -14.04 -20.71
N LEU A 53 -2.80 -14.51 -21.02
CA LEU A 53 -4.02 -14.28 -20.22
C LEU A 53 -3.92 -14.78 -18.76
N ASN A 54 -3.14 -15.84 -18.53
CA ASN A 54 -2.92 -16.37 -17.18
C ASN A 54 -2.13 -15.41 -16.29
N LEU A 55 -1.25 -14.60 -16.88
CA LEU A 55 -0.53 -13.55 -16.16
C LEU A 55 -1.48 -12.41 -15.77
N VAL A 56 -2.34 -11.97 -16.69
CA VAL A 56 -3.34 -10.93 -16.43
C VAL A 56 -4.30 -11.37 -15.31
N ALA A 57 -4.83 -12.60 -15.38
CA ALA A 57 -5.69 -13.14 -14.35
C ALA A 57 -4.98 -13.24 -12.99
N ALA A 58 -3.69 -13.62 -12.98
CA ALA A 58 -2.89 -13.67 -11.75
C ALA A 58 -2.69 -12.28 -11.14
N TYR A 59 -2.43 -11.26 -11.96
CA TYR A 59 -2.34 -9.86 -11.50
C TYR A 59 -3.66 -9.36 -10.93
N ILE A 60 -4.79 -9.62 -11.61
CA ILE A 60 -6.13 -9.25 -11.11
C ILE A 60 -6.41 -9.93 -9.77
N PHE A 61 -6.13 -11.23 -9.64
CA PHE A 61 -6.37 -11.93 -8.38
C PHE A 61 -5.47 -11.43 -7.25
N ASN A 62 -4.19 -11.17 -7.54
CA ASN A 62 -3.25 -10.69 -6.54
C ASN A 62 -3.59 -9.27 -6.06
N ASN A 63 -3.75 -8.32 -6.98
CA ASN A 63 -3.92 -6.91 -6.63
C ASN A 63 -5.38 -6.55 -6.34
N GLY A 64 -6.34 -7.26 -6.94
CA GLY A 64 -7.77 -7.06 -6.75
C GLY A 64 -8.38 -7.80 -5.56
N PHE A 65 -7.78 -8.93 -5.12
CA PHE A 65 -8.32 -9.72 -4.00
C PHE A 65 -7.30 -9.95 -2.89
N LYS A 66 -6.16 -10.60 -3.19
CA LYS A 66 -5.21 -11.01 -2.14
C LYS A 66 -4.69 -9.80 -1.33
N VAL A 67 -4.24 -8.75 -2.02
CA VAL A 67 -3.73 -7.53 -1.38
C VAL A 67 -4.83 -6.82 -0.57
N PRO A 68 -6.03 -6.53 -1.11
CA PRO A 68 -7.13 -5.95 -0.34
C PRO A 68 -7.57 -6.78 0.88
N ILE A 69 -7.56 -8.11 0.79
CA ILE A 69 -7.88 -9.00 1.92
C ILE A 69 -6.84 -8.87 3.03
N ILE A 70 -5.55 -8.84 2.69
CA ILE A 70 -4.48 -8.60 3.67
C ILE A 70 -4.69 -7.24 4.35
N MET A 71 -4.97 -6.19 3.58
CA MET A 71 -5.26 -4.87 4.14
C MET A 71 -6.50 -4.88 5.06
N LEU A 72 -7.53 -5.65 4.72
CA LEU A 72 -8.71 -5.84 5.55
C LEU A 72 -8.35 -6.52 6.88
N ILE A 73 -7.57 -7.60 6.85
CA ILE A 73 -7.10 -8.30 8.07
C ILE A 73 -6.32 -7.33 8.96
N LEU A 74 -5.39 -6.56 8.39
CA LEU A 74 -4.62 -5.56 9.14
C LEU A 74 -5.51 -4.44 9.71
N SER A 75 -6.63 -4.13 9.06
CA SER A 75 -7.58 -3.12 9.54
C SER A 75 -8.45 -3.60 10.72
N ILE A 76 -8.56 -4.90 10.97
CA ILE A 76 -9.24 -5.46 12.14
C ILE A 76 -8.44 -5.15 13.41
N ILE A 77 -7.11 -5.21 13.31
CA ILE A 77 -6.21 -4.90 14.42
C ILE A 77 -6.39 -3.42 14.78
N PRO A 78 -6.70 -3.05 16.03
CA PRO A 78 -7.07 -1.70 16.44
C PRO A 78 -5.91 -0.68 16.44
N ILE A 79 -4.95 -0.83 15.53
CA ILE A 79 -3.82 0.07 15.31
C ILE A 79 -4.14 0.94 14.08
N ARG A 80 -4.12 2.26 14.26
CA ARG A 80 -4.68 3.25 13.31
C ARG A 80 -4.09 3.18 11.90
N PHE A 81 -2.82 2.80 11.75
CA PHE A 81 -2.09 2.89 10.49
C PHE A 81 -1.66 1.54 9.93
N LEU A 82 -2.02 0.42 10.58
CA LEU A 82 -1.44 -0.89 10.22
C LEU A 82 -1.82 -1.34 8.80
N TYR A 83 -3.04 -1.04 8.36
CA TYR A 83 -3.49 -1.34 7.00
C TYR A 83 -2.82 -0.49 5.90
N TRP A 84 -1.96 0.48 6.26
CA TRP A 84 -1.18 1.28 5.31
C TRP A 84 0.07 0.57 4.81
N ILE A 85 0.50 -0.51 5.47
CA ILE A 85 1.72 -1.23 5.12
C ILE A 85 1.71 -1.64 3.64
N GLN A 86 0.60 -2.24 3.18
CA GLN A 86 0.51 -2.73 1.81
C GLN A 86 0.58 -1.61 0.75
N PRO A 87 -0.25 -0.55 0.84
CA PRO A 87 -0.13 0.59 -0.08
C PRO A 87 1.25 1.26 -0.09
N LEU A 88 1.93 1.33 1.05
CA LEU A 88 3.29 1.87 1.13
C LEU A 88 4.30 1.00 0.38
N PHE A 89 4.27 -0.33 0.56
CA PHE A 89 5.13 -1.24 -0.20
C PHE A 89 4.87 -1.15 -1.71
N THR A 90 3.61 -1.11 -2.12
CA THR A 90 3.26 -0.96 -3.54
C THR A 90 3.71 0.38 -4.13
N ALA A 91 3.84 1.43 -3.32
CA ALA A 91 4.30 2.75 -3.78
C ALA A 91 5.84 2.89 -3.80
N ILE A 92 6.54 2.30 -2.84
CA ILE A 92 8.00 2.38 -2.73
C ILE A 92 8.66 1.71 -3.95
N LEU A 93 8.18 0.54 -4.37
CA LEU A 93 8.81 -0.23 -5.43
C LEU A 93 8.87 0.52 -6.78
N PRO A 94 7.78 1.12 -7.31
CA PRO A 94 7.85 2.01 -8.47
C PRO A 94 8.81 3.19 -8.27
N GLY A 95 8.82 3.78 -7.08
CA GLY A 95 9.74 4.88 -6.75
C GLY A 95 11.21 4.47 -6.93
N ILE A 96 11.60 3.33 -6.36
CA ILE A 96 12.95 2.75 -6.53
C ILE A 96 13.27 2.55 -8.02
N LEU A 97 12.36 1.93 -8.77
CA LEU A 97 12.55 1.65 -10.20
C LEU A 97 12.70 2.93 -11.02
N PHE A 98 11.91 3.96 -10.74
CA PHE A 98 12.05 5.26 -11.40
C PHE A 98 13.38 5.93 -11.05
N GLY A 99 13.76 5.97 -9.77
CA GLY A 99 15.03 6.57 -9.34
C GLY A 99 16.24 5.95 -10.05
N ILE A 100 16.24 4.63 -10.18
CA ILE A 100 17.22 3.87 -10.96
C ILE A 100 17.16 4.23 -12.46
N ALA A 101 15.96 4.21 -13.06
CA ALA A 101 15.79 4.47 -14.48
C ALA A 101 16.29 5.88 -14.86
N PHE A 102 15.96 6.90 -14.06
CA PHE A 102 16.40 8.28 -14.26
C PHE A 102 17.91 8.44 -14.13
N ARG A 103 18.57 7.58 -13.34
CA ARG A 103 20.03 7.56 -13.23
C ARG A 103 20.69 6.92 -14.46
N TYR A 104 20.10 5.86 -15.00
CA TYR A 104 20.63 5.16 -16.17
C TYR A 104 20.46 5.95 -17.47
N SER A 105 19.25 6.48 -17.73
CA SER A 105 18.97 7.30 -18.90
C SER A 105 17.67 8.07 -18.71
N VAL A 106 17.77 9.41 -18.74
CA VAL A 106 16.61 10.30 -18.60
C VAL A 106 15.55 10.01 -19.66
N ALA A 107 15.95 9.81 -20.92
CA ALA A 107 15.02 9.53 -22.01
C ALA A 107 14.26 8.20 -21.80
N LYS A 108 14.97 7.12 -21.44
CA LYS A 108 14.34 5.82 -21.15
C LYS A 108 13.45 5.89 -19.91
N ALA A 109 13.86 6.66 -18.90
CA ALA A 109 13.07 6.87 -17.69
C ALA A 109 11.73 7.53 -17.97
N PHE A 110 11.68 8.57 -18.81
CA PHE A 110 10.42 9.20 -19.20
C PHE A 110 9.50 8.25 -19.97
N ILE A 111 10.05 7.42 -20.86
CA ILE A 111 9.28 6.40 -21.57
C ILE A 111 8.65 5.40 -20.58
N ILE A 112 9.45 4.90 -19.62
CA ILE A 112 8.97 3.99 -18.56
C ILE A 112 7.93 4.67 -17.66
N LEU A 113 8.14 5.92 -17.29
CA LEU A 113 7.20 6.69 -16.46
C LEU A 113 5.85 6.87 -17.16
N ILE A 114 5.85 7.34 -18.42
CA ILE A 114 4.62 7.61 -19.18
C ILE A 114 3.87 6.31 -19.48
N SER A 115 4.58 5.23 -19.81
CA SER A 115 3.96 3.93 -20.10
C SER A 115 3.37 3.27 -18.84
N SER A 116 3.98 3.45 -17.66
CA SER A 116 3.49 2.86 -16.41
C SER A 116 2.45 3.72 -15.68
N LEU A 117 2.38 5.01 -16.00
CA LEU A 117 1.49 6.00 -15.38
C LEU A 117 0.02 5.57 -15.31
N PRO A 118 -0.61 5.08 -16.41
CA PRO A 118 -2.01 4.67 -16.37
C PRO A 118 -2.27 3.52 -15.39
N HIS A 119 -1.38 2.53 -15.40
CA HIS A 119 -1.48 1.37 -14.52
C HIS A 119 -1.28 1.77 -13.04
N MET A 120 -0.20 2.49 -12.76
CA MET A 120 0.17 2.92 -11.41
C MET A 120 -0.91 3.82 -10.79
N LEU A 121 -1.45 4.78 -11.55
CA LEU A 121 -2.50 5.67 -11.03
C LEU A 121 -3.78 4.92 -10.72
N LEU A 122 -4.22 4.02 -11.60
CA LEU A 122 -5.44 3.25 -11.37
C LEU A 122 -5.32 2.35 -10.15
N GLU A 123 -4.18 1.67 -9.98
CA GLU A 123 -3.93 0.79 -8.85
C GLU A 123 -3.86 1.58 -7.52
N ILE A 124 -3.05 2.64 -7.47
CA ILE A 124 -2.93 3.47 -6.26
C ILE A 124 -4.27 4.13 -5.92
N PHE A 125 -5.01 4.60 -6.91
CA PHE A 125 -6.33 5.19 -6.69
C PHE A 125 -7.32 4.17 -6.11
N ALA A 126 -7.34 2.94 -6.64
CA ALA A 126 -8.17 1.86 -6.11
C ALA A 126 -7.82 1.54 -4.64
N PHE A 127 -6.53 1.49 -4.29
CA PHE A 127 -6.12 1.33 -2.90
C PHE A 127 -6.51 2.52 -2.02
N CYS A 128 -6.42 3.75 -2.52
CA CYS A 128 -6.86 4.93 -1.77
C CYS A 128 -8.36 4.90 -1.48
N LEU A 129 -9.18 4.45 -2.43
CA LEU A 129 -10.61 4.21 -2.22
C LEU A 129 -10.83 3.15 -1.13
N TRP A 130 -10.12 2.02 -1.21
CA TRP A 130 -10.20 0.95 -0.23
C TRP A 130 -9.77 1.41 1.17
N MET A 131 -8.69 2.17 1.28
CA MET A 131 -8.21 2.76 2.52
C MET A 131 -9.25 3.65 3.22
N VAL A 132 -10.11 4.35 2.47
CA VAL A 132 -11.21 5.12 3.09
C VAL A 132 -12.22 4.20 3.78
N ALA A 133 -12.52 3.05 3.19
CA ALA A 133 -13.38 2.04 3.81
C ALA A 133 -12.69 1.43 5.04
N LEU A 134 -11.43 1.04 4.92
CA LEU A 134 -10.63 0.47 6.01
C LEU A 134 -10.43 1.44 7.17
N ASP A 135 -10.22 2.74 6.92
CA ASP A 135 -10.11 3.76 7.98
C ASP A 135 -11.39 3.82 8.82
N ARG A 136 -12.57 3.76 8.18
CA ARG A 136 -13.86 3.74 8.88
C ARG A 136 -14.04 2.45 9.66
N PHE A 137 -13.71 1.32 9.05
CA PHE A 137 -13.82 0.01 9.69
C PHE A 137 -12.88 -0.12 10.89
N ASN A 138 -11.61 0.29 10.75
CA ASN A 138 -10.64 0.32 11.83
C ASN A 138 -11.07 1.26 12.97
N LYS A 139 -11.60 2.45 12.65
CA LYS A 139 -12.18 3.36 13.66
C LYS A 139 -13.31 2.70 14.44
N TRP A 140 -14.22 2.01 13.74
CA TRP A 140 -15.30 1.27 14.37
C TRP A 140 -14.78 0.15 15.28
N MET A 141 -13.79 -0.62 14.82
CA MET A 141 -13.13 -1.66 15.62
C MET A 141 -12.49 -1.10 16.90
N ARG A 142 -11.71 -0.01 16.78
CA ARG A 142 -11.11 0.67 17.94
C ARG A 142 -12.17 1.15 18.93
N TYR A 143 -13.27 1.72 18.44
CA TYR A 143 -14.36 2.17 19.29
C TYR A 143 -15.05 1.01 20.02
N LYS A 144 -15.32 -0.09 19.33
CA LYS A 144 -15.94 -1.28 19.93
C LYS A 144 -15.07 -1.90 21.02
N ILE A 145 -13.76 -1.99 20.78
CA ILE A 145 -12.78 -2.51 21.75
C ILE A 145 -12.64 -1.56 22.94
N SER A 146 -12.55 -0.25 22.69
CA SER A 146 -12.46 0.76 23.76
C SER A 146 -13.71 0.76 24.64
N ARG A 147 -14.92 0.68 24.06
CA ARG A 147 -16.16 0.57 24.83
C ARG A 147 -16.21 -0.70 25.68
N LYS A 148 -15.83 -1.85 25.13
CA LYS A 148 -15.77 -3.11 25.90
C LYS A 148 -14.82 -2.99 27.10
N LYS A 149 -13.68 -2.31 26.94
CA LYS A 149 -12.73 -2.04 28.04
C LYS A 149 -13.32 -1.12 29.11
N GLN A 150 -14.09 -0.10 28.72
CA GLN A 150 -14.75 0.81 29.65
C GLN A 150 -15.88 0.12 30.45
N THR A 151 -16.66 -0.76 29.83
CA THR A 151 -17.71 -1.52 30.53
C THR A 151 -17.10 -2.49 31.56
N ASN A 152 -16.02 -3.20 31.19
CA ASN A 152 -15.34 -4.11 32.13
C ASN A 152 -14.71 -3.38 33.32
N THR A 153 -14.17 -2.18 33.12
CA THR A 153 -13.62 -1.38 34.22
C THR A 153 -14.73 -0.92 35.17
N LYS A 154 -15.87 -0.44 34.66
CA LYS A 154 -17.04 -0.07 35.49
C LYS A 154 -17.55 -1.23 36.35
N LEU A 155 -17.66 -2.42 35.77
CA LEU A 155 -18.12 -3.62 36.47
C LEU A 155 -17.15 -4.00 37.61
N PHE A 156 -15.84 -3.92 37.38
CA PHE A 156 -14.84 -4.11 38.45
C PHE A 156 -14.91 -3.04 39.55
N TYR A 157 -15.25 -1.79 39.23
CA TYR A 157 -15.44 -0.74 40.25
C TYR A 157 -16.69 -0.99 41.09
N GLU A 158 -17.78 -1.47 40.49
CA GLU A 158 -19.01 -1.81 41.22
C GLU A 158 -18.82 -3.03 42.15
N PHE A 159 -18.06 -4.05 41.72
CA PHE A 159 -17.68 -5.17 42.59
C PHE A 159 -16.70 -4.81 43.71
N LYS A 160 -16.02 -3.66 43.63
CA LYS A 160 -15.12 -3.17 44.69
C LYS A 160 -15.84 -2.30 45.73
N LEU A 161 -17.06 -1.87 45.42
CA LEU A 161 -17.93 -1.05 46.28
C LEU A 161 -18.93 -1.90 47.10
N ILE A 162 -18.99 -3.21 46.83
CA ILE A 162 -19.72 -4.23 47.59
C ILE A 162 -18.72 -4.96 48.49
#